data_AF-A0A2W6IM98-F1
#
_entry.id   AF-A0A2W6IM98-F1
#
_cell.length_a   1.000
_cell.length_b   1.000
_cell.length_c   1.000
_cell.angle_alpha   90.00
_cell.angle_beta   90.00
_cell.angle_gamma   90.00
#
_symmetry.space_group_name_H-M   'P 1'
#
loop_
_entity.id
_entity.type
_entity.pdbx_description
1 polymer ?
#
loop_
_entity_poly.entity_id
_entity_poly.type
_entity_poly.pdbx_seq_one_letter_code
_entity_poly.pdbx_strand_id
1 'polypeptide(L)'
;MNTERTFVAIERKWHGPDGWQLVADRRQVFPDDPGQGTPLMVYSPLGTAQGTLNRVLDTAETDTNNGRLLPVPGKVMAWLENTADDAQDWVYA
;
A
#
# COMPACT_ATOMS: atom_id res chain seq x y z
N MET A 1 -10.91 13.30 36.33
CA MET A 1 -10.48 13.80 35.01
C MET A 1 -10.07 12.58 34.20
N ASN A 2 -10.92 12.14 33.27
CA ASN A 2 -10.57 11.09 32.32
C ASN A 2 -9.82 11.77 31.18
N THR A 3 -8.50 11.59 31.15
CA THR A 3 -7.69 11.95 29.99
C THR A 3 -8.02 10.93 28.90
N GLU A 4 -8.90 11.28 27.97
CA GLU A 4 -9.11 10.51 26.74
C GLU A 4 -7.77 10.46 26.00
N ARG A 5 -7.10 9.31 26.04
CA ARG A 5 -5.98 9.05 25.14
C ARG A 5 -6.59 8.85 23.75
N THR A 6 -6.51 9.88 22.90
CA THR A 6 -6.76 9.71 21.47
C THR A 6 -5.68 8.78 20.93
N PHE A 7 -6.02 7.52 20.70
CA PHE A 7 -5.16 6.59 19.98
C PHE A 7 -5.18 7.00 18.51
N VAL A 8 -4.09 7.60 18.02
CA VAL A 8 -3.91 7.82 16.58
C VAL A 8 -3.76 6.44 15.93
N ALA A 9 -4.62 6.12 14.96
CA ALA A 9 -4.47 4.92 14.18
C ALA A 9 -3.12 4.98 13.45
N ILE A 10 -2.26 3.98 13.68
CA ILE A 10 -0.92 3.90 13.08
C ILE A 10 -0.92 3.21 11.71
N GLU A 11 -2.01 2.49 11.40
CA GLU A 11 -2.21 1.74 10.18
C GLU A 11 -3.61 2.01 9.60
N ARG A 12 -3.73 2.07 8.28
CA ARG A 12 -5.00 2.15 7.56
C ARG A 12 -4.99 1.25 6.33
N LYS A 13 -6.14 0.66 6.01
CA LYS A 13 -6.32 -0.25 4.86
C LYS A 13 -7.42 0.24 3.95
N TRP A 14 -7.18 0.13 2.65
CA TRP A 14 -8.15 0.28 1.60
C TRP A 14 -8.29 -1.05 0.86
N HIS A 15 -9.53 -1.41 0.57
CA HIS A 15 -9.86 -2.66 -0.10
C HIS A 15 -10.21 -2.38 -1.56
N GLY A 16 -9.45 -3.01 -2.45
CA GLY A 16 -9.61 -2.89 -3.89
C GLY A 16 -10.35 -4.06 -4.51
N PRO A 17 -10.50 -4.04 -5.85
CA PRO A 17 -11.09 -5.14 -6.61
C PRO A 17 -10.37 -6.47 -6.36
N ASP A 18 -11.09 -7.58 -6.51
CA ASP A 18 -10.57 -8.95 -6.42
C ASP A 18 -9.81 -9.31 -5.14
N GLY A 19 -9.98 -8.54 -4.06
CA GLY A 19 -9.30 -8.78 -2.79
C GLY A 19 -7.88 -8.20 -2.71
N TRP A 20 -7.50 -7.32 -3.65
CA TRP A 20 -6.30 -6.50 -3.53
C TRP A 20 -6.44 -5.49 -2.38
N GLN A 21 -5.32 -5.14 -1.76
CA GLN A 21 -5.30 -4.22 -0.62
C GLN A 21 -4.20 -3.20 -0.78
N LEU A 22 -4.47 -1.98 -0.34
CA LEU A 22 -3.49 -0.92 -0.13
C LEU A 22 -3.45 -0.67 1.36
N VAL A 23 -2.26 -0.75 1.95
CA VAL A 23 -2.04 -0.61 3.38
C VAL A 23 -1.07 0.53 3.61
N ALA A 24 -1.47 1.48 4.44
CA ALA A 24 -0.61 2.52 4.98
C ALA A 24 -0.17 2.14 6.40
N ASP A 25 1.12 2.16 6.70
CA ASP A 25 1.64 2.05 8.09
C ASP A 25 2.66 3.17 8.34
N ARG A 26 2.32 4.12 9.22
CA ARG A 26 3.16 5.29 9.55
C ARG A 26 4.49 4.92 10.21
N ARG A 27 4.70 3.65 10.59
CA ARG A 27 5.94 3.15 11.23
C ARG A 27 6.88 2.46 10.25
N GLN A 28 6.38 1.98 9.12
CA GLN A 28 7.18 1.24 8.13
C GLN A 28 7.58 2.16 6.99
N VAL A 29 8.81 2.65 7.01
CA VAL A 29 9.49 3.22 5.84
C VAL A 29 10.22 2.06 5.19
N PHE A 30 9.87 1.66 3.96
CA PHE A 30 10.54 0.55 3.25
C PHE A 30 11.80 1.07 2.55
N PRO A 31 13.02 0.79 3.08
CA PRO A 31 14.22 1.49 2.66
C PRO A 31 14.81 0.99 1.33
N ASP A 32 14.40 -0.18 0.84
CA ASP A 32 15.06 -0.90 -0.26
C ASP A 32 14.29 -0.91 -1.59
N ASP A 33 13.21 -0.13 -1.72
CA ASP A 33 12.49 0.00 -3.00
C ASP A 33 12.89 1.34 -3.69
N PRO A 34 13.31 1.35 -4.98
CA PRO A 34 13.55 2.56 -5.75
C PRO A 34 12.37 3.55 -5.82
N GLY A 35 11.19 3.17 -5.32
CA GLY A 35 10.03 4.03 -5.07
C GLY A 35 10.02 4.84 -3.75
N GLN A 36 11.19 5.19 -3.19
CA GLN A 36 11.38 6.11 -2.05
C GLN A 36 10.53 5.84 -0.79
N GLY A 37 10.86 4.84 0.03
CA GLY A 37 10.52 4.88 1.46
C GLY A 37 9.04 5.11 1.79
N THR A 38 8.11 4.80 0.87
CA THR A 38 6.71 5.15 1.07
C THR A 38 6.12 4.19 2.09
N PRO A 39 5.36 4.68 3.09
CA PRO A 39 4.67 3.83 4.05
C PRO A 39 3.43 3.14 3.47
N LEU A 40 3.37 2.97 2.14
CA LEU A 40 2.24 2.47 1.37
C LEU A 40 2.61 1.17 0.65
N MET A 41 1.94 0.08 1.02
CA MET A 41 2.15 -1.26 0.46
C MET A 41 0.90 -1.77 -0.23
N VAL A 42 1.09 -2.31 -1.42
CA VAL A 42 0.06 -3.04 -2.16
C VAL A 42 0.23 -4.52 -1.91
N TYR A 43 -0.86 -5.21 -1.57
CA TYR A 43 -0.90 -6.66 -1.40
C TYR A 43 -1.83 -7.29 -2.41
N SER A 44 -1.35 -8.37 -3.04
CA SER A 44 -2.18 -9.24 -3.87
C SER A 44 -3.24 -9.94 -3.01
N PRO A 45 -4.27 -10.53 -3.65
CA PRO A 45 -5.22 -11.38 -2.95
C PRO A 45 -4.47 -12.48 -2.21
N LEU A 46 -4.92 -12.78 -0.99
CA LEU A 46 -4.33 -13.78 -0.10
C LEU A 46 -2.87 -13.51 0.35
N GLY A 47 -2.30 -12.34 0.05
CA GLY A 47 -0.96 -11.94 0.51
C GLY A 47 0.19 -12.69 -0.16
N THR A 48 -0.02 -13.24 -1.35
CA THR A 48 0.99 -14.02 -2.10
C THR A 48 2.04 -13.19 -2.82
N ALA A 49 1.78 -11.90 -3.05
CA ALA A 49 2.70 -10.94 -3.64
C ALA A 49 2.45 -9.55 -3.07
N GLN A 50 3.49 -8.71 -3.06
CA GLN A 50 3.45 -7.36 -2.52
C GLN A 50 4.41 -6.42 -3.23
N GLY A 51 4.20 -5.11 -3.10
CA GLY A 51 5.12 -4.09 -3.59
C GLY A 51 4.79 -2.73 -2.99
N THR A 52 5.74 -1.81 -3.00
CA THR A 52 5.44 -0.42 -2.63
C THR A 52 4.50 0.20 -3.65
N LEU A 53 3.62 1.12 -3.22
CA LEU A 53 2.64 1.75 -4.11
C LEU A 53 3.30 2.37 -5.34
N ASN A 54 4.39 3.13 -5.16
CA ASN A 54 5.07 3.82 -6.26
C ASN A 54 5.63 2.85 -7.30
N ARG A 55 6.30 1.77 -6.85
CA ARG A 55 6.80 0.75 -7.77
C ARG A 55 5.67 0.06 -8.52
N VAL A 56 4.59 -0.27 -7.82
CA VAL A 56 3.44 -0.92 -8.43
C VAL A 56 2.79 -0.03 -9.49
N LEU A 57 2.66 1.28 -9.22
CA LEU A 57 2.14 2.24 -10.20
C LEU A 57 3.07 2.41 -11.41
N ASP A 58 4.39 2.33 -11.21
CA ASP A 58 5.39 2.44 -12.29
C ASP A 58 5.48 1.19 -13.16
N THR A 59 5.47 -0.01 -12.54
CA THR A 59 5.76 -1.26 -13.25
C THR A 59 4.52 -2.11 -13.52
N ALA A 60 3.38 -1.80 -12.91
CA ALA A 60 2.16 -2.62 -12.92
C ALA A 60 2.39 -4.07 -12.42
N GLU A 61 3.33 -4.25 -11.49
CA GLU A 61 3.75 -5.57 -11.00
C GLU A 61 4.01 -5.57 -9.49
N THR A 62 3.80 -6.72 -8.84
CA THR A 62 4.15 -7.00 -7.43
C THR A 62 5.14 -8.17 -7.35
N ASP A 63 5.92 -8.25 -6.27
CA ASP A 63 6.89 -9.34 -6.03
C ASP A 63 6.31 -10.40 -5.10
N THR A 64 6.44 -11.67 -5.46
CA THR A 64 6.02 -12.84 -4.66
C THR A 64 6.99 -13.20 -3.53
N ASN A 65 8.01 -12.38 -3.26
CA ASN A 65 9.14 -12.63 -2.37
C ASN A 65 9.98 -13.88 -2.74
N ASN A 66 9.79 -14.42 -3.94
CA ASN A 66 10.61 -15.51 -4.50
C ASN A 66 11.21 -15.14 -5.86
N GLY A 67 11.22 -13.84 -6.19
CA GLY A 67 11.78 -13.31 -7.44
C GLY A 67 10.86 -13.44 -8.65
N ARG A 68 9.60 -13.83 -8.46
CA ARG A 68 8.59 -13.83 -9.52
C ARG A 68 7.74 -12.57 -9.41
N LEU A 69 7.48 -11.96 -10.56
CA LEU A 69 6.59 -10.82 -10.66
C LEU A 69 5.17 -11.30 -10.94
N LEU A 70 4.21 -10.72 -10.22
CA LEU A 70 2.78 -10.91 -10.41
C LEU A 70 2.20 -9.63 -11.03
N PRO A 71 1.70 -9.71 -12.28
CA PRO A 71 1.05 -8.57 -12.92
C PRO A 71 -0.18 -8.10 -12.13
N VAL A 72 -0.33 -6.78 -12.01
CA VAL A 72 -1.49 -6.15 -11.38
C VAL A 72 -2.58 -5.93 -12.44
N PRO A 73 -3.82 -6.40 -12.22
CA PRO A 73 -4.91 -6.20 -13.18
C PRO A 73 -5.19 -4.71 -13.42
N GLY A 74 -5.53 -4.32 -14.66
CA GLY A 74 -5.76 -2.90 -15.01
C GLY A 74 -6.85 -2.19 -14.18
N LYS A 75 -7.89 -2.91 -13.75
CA LYS A 75 -8.92 -2.35 -12.84
C LYS A 75 -8.39 -2.09 -11.43
N VAL A 76 -7.36 -2.82 -10.99
CA VAL A 76 -6.67 -2.61 -9.72
C VAL A 76 -5.72 -1.42 -9.86
N MET A 77 -5.01 -1.30 -10.99
CA MET A 77 -4.20 -0.11 -11.29
C MET A 77 -5.03 1.18 -11.24
N ALA A 78 -6.16 1.23 -11.95
CA ALA A 78 -7.06 2.38 -11.90
C ALA A 78 -7.60 2.66 -10.49
N TRP A 79 -7.86 1.64 -9.69
CA TRP A 79 -8.24 1.81 -8.29
C TRP A 79 -7.11 2.38 -7.42
N LEU A 80 -5.88 1.90 -7.60
CA LEU A 80 -4.69 2.40 -6.89
C LEU A 80 -4.44 3.87 -7.22
N GLU A 81 -4.50 4.26 -8.49
CA GLU A 81 -4.35 5.66 -8.93
C GLU A 81 -5.36 6.59 -8.25
N ASN A 82 -6.63 6.16 -8.16
CA ASN A 82 -7.68 6.97 -7.50
C ASN A 82 -7.56 7.00 -5.97
N THR A 83 -6.94 5.99 -5.36
CA THR A 83 -6.83 5.87 -3.89
C THR A 83 -5.50 6.43 -3.37
N ALA A 84 -4.52 6.65 -4.24
CA ALA A 84 -3.17 7.06 -3.87
C ALA A 84 -3.16 8.37 -3.09
N ASP A 85 -3.90 9.39 -3.56
CA ASP A 85 -3.96 10.71 -2.92
C ASP A 85 -4.52 10.61 -1.49
N ASP A 86 -5.66 9.93 -1.31
CA ASP A 86 -6.26 9.70 0.01
C ASP A 86 -5.31 8.97 0.97
N ALA A 87 -4.55 8.00 0.45
CA ALA A 87 -3.61 7.22 1.23
C ALA A 87 -2.37 8.04 1.62
N GLN A 88 -1.85 8.87 0.71
CA GLN A 88 -0.75 9.79 0.95
C GLN A 88 -1.15 10.87 1.95
N ASP A 89 -2.30 11.52 1.76
CA ASP A 89 -2.84 12.52 2.69
C ASP A 89 -2.98 11.92 4.10
N TRP A 90 -3.51 10.70 4.20
CA TRP A 90 -3.63 10.04 5.50
C TRP A 90 -2.26 9.72 6.12
N VAL A 91 -1.23 9.39 5.34
CA VAL A 91 0.11 9.13 5.86
C VAL A 91 0.76 10.40 6.41
N TYR A 92 0.62 11.52 5.70
CA TYR A 92 1.38 12.75 5.97
C TYR A 92 0.62 13.81 6.77
N ALA A 93 -0.66 13.57 7.11
CA ALA A 93 -1.47 14.39 8.01
C ALA A 93 -1.13 14.18 9.50
#